data_AF-A0A401UFS0-F1
#
_entry.id   AF-A0A401UFS0-F1
#
_cell.length_a   1.000
_cell.length_b   1.000
_cell.length_c   1.000
_cell.angle_alpha   90.00
_cell.angle_beta   90.00
_cell.angle_gamma   90.00
#
_symmetry.space_group_name_H-M   'P 1'
#
loop_
_entity.id
_entity.type
_entity.pdbx_description
1 polymer ?
#
loop_
_entity_poly.entity_id
_entity_poly.type
_entity_poly.pdbx_seq_one_letter_code
_entity_poly.pdbx_strand_id
1 'polypeptide(L)'
;MRKAGKVINIEKNKVYIITAKNEFATLEKHAASPKIGEPYAGEEFHSVAIWKYLLVIACMAVLLFSIKKLYLDNKNNYSVIVDMNSSIKMEVTGMDKIKKVEGVSSGGYKIKQLLSLEDKPLDVALTLILDESIKQKYLTKAHADDGFKISIFISGNKNKSPINLTEFIKYANTNNFKVLVNNNEQVKID
;
A
#
# COMPACT_ATOMS: atom_id res chain seq x y z
N MET A 1 -21.45 -21.96 32.82
CA MET A 1 -21.53 -22.98 33.90
C MET A 1 -22.98 -23.45 34.02
N ARG A 2 -23.24 -24.70 34.43
CA ARG A 2 -24.62 -25.18 34.62
C ARG A 2 -25.15 -24.73 35.97
N LYS A 3 -26.35 -24.17 35.99
CA LYS A 3 -27.05 -23.75 37.22
C LYS A 3 -28.47 -24.33 37.22
N ALA A 4 -29.03 -24.51 38.40
CA ALA A 4 -30.37 -25.04 38.59
C ALA A 4 -31.12 -24.25 39.66
N GLY A 5 -32.43 -24.10 39.49
CA GLY A 5 -33.26 -23.31 40.39
C GLY A 5 -34.73 -23.33 40.00
N LYS A 6 -35.55 -22.63 40.78
CA LYS A 6 -37.00 -22.51 40.53
C LYS A 6 -37.25 -21.41 39.50
N VAL A 7 -38.03 -21.69 38.46
CA VAL A 7 -38.36 -20.71 37.42
C VAL A 7 -39.23 -19.61 37.98
N ILE A 8 -38.81 -18.36 37.77
CA ILE A 8 -39.57 -17.16 38.15
C ILE A 8 -40.18 -16.45 36.94
N ASN A 9 -39.52 -16.50 35.79
CA ASN A 9 -40.00 -15.86 34.57
C ASN A 9 -39.39 -16.52 33.32
N ILE A 10 -40.09 -16.43 32.19
CA ILE A 10 -39.69 -17.03 30.92
C ILE A 10 -39.86 -15.98 29.81
N GLU A 11 -38.79 -15.66 29.10
CA GLU A 11 -38.82 -14.71 27.98
C GLU A 11 -38.18 -15.34 26.75
N LYS A 12 -38.94 -15.59 25.67
CA LYS A 12 -38.48 -16.12 24.37
C LYS A 12 -37.40 -17.22 24.48
N ASN A 13 -36.12 -16.84 24.57
CA ASN A 13 -34.94 -17.72 24.63
C ASN A 13 -34.23 -17.76 26.00
N LYS A 14 -34.80 -17.15 27.03
CA LYS A 14 -34.25 -16.99 28.39
C LYS A 14 -35.21 -17.54 29.43
N VAL A 15 -34.65 -18.17 30.46
CA VAL A 15 -35.36 -18.63 31.65
C VAL A 15 -34.70 -18.00 32.87
N TYR A 16 -35.47 -17.24 33.64
CA TYR A 16 -34.99 -16.65 34.87
C TYR A 16 -35.30 -17.60 36.03
N ILE A 17 -34.29 -17.92 36.83
CA ILE A 17 -34.40 -18.84 37.96
C ILE A 17 -33.90 -18.21 39.26
N ILE A 18 -34.40 -18.70 40.39
CA ILE A 18 -33.80 -18.50 41.72
C ILE A 18 -33.15 -19.81 42.14
N THR A 19 -31.85 -19.79 42.40
CA THR A 19 -31.09 -20.97 42.86
C THR A 19 -31.38 -21.27 44.34
N ALA A 20 -31.00 -22.46 44.82
CA ALA A 20 -31.13 -22.83 46.24
C ALA A 20 -30.35 -21.91 47.21
N LYS A 21 -29.43 -21.10 46.68
CA LYS A 21 -28.67 -20.09 47.43
C LYS A 21 -29.30 -18.69 47.38
N ASN A 22 -30.54 -18.57 46.90
CA ASN A 22 -31.25 -17.31 46.66
C ASN A 22 -30.55 -16.38 45.66
N GLU A 23 -29.79 -16.92 44.70
CA GLU A 23 -29.19 -16.15 43.62
C GLU A 23 -30.12 -16.14 42.39
N PHE A 24 -30.26 -14.98 41.75
CA PHE A 24 -30.95 -14.86 40.47
C PHE A 24 -29.99 -15.24 39.34
N ALA A 25 -30.40 -16.15 38.46
CA ALA A 25 -29.61 -16.54 37.30
C ALA A 25 -30.48 -16.61 36.03
N THR A 26 -29.88 -16.26 34.90
CA THR A 26 -30.53 -16.34 33.58
C THR A 26 -29.96 -17.52 32.81
N LEU A 27 -30.82 -18.43 32.41
CA LEU A 27 -30.46 -19.65 31.66
C LEU A 27 -30.96 -19.58 30.23
N GLU A 28 -30.30 -20.31 29.34
CA GLU A 28 -30.78 -20.57 27.99
C GLU A 28 -32.03 -21.47 28.01
N LYS A 29 -33.06 -21.09 27.25
CA LYS A 29 -34.24 -21.93 27.07
C LYS A 29 -33.93 -23.04 26.08
N HIS A 30 -33.82 -24.28 26.56
CA HIS A 30 -33.71 -25.47 25.74
C HIS A 30 -35.09 -26.03 25.32
N ALA A 31 -35.12 -27.17 24.62
CA ALA A 31 -36.33 -27.76 24.02
C ALA A 31 -37.44 -28.14 25.01
N ALA A 32 -37.13 -28.33 26.30
CA ALA A 32 -38.14 -28.56 27.32
C ALA A 32 -38.87 -27.25 27.64
N SER A 33 -40.21 -27.23 27.52
CA SER A 33 -41.05 -26.08 27.87
C SER A 33 -41.00 -25.81 29.37
N PRO A 34 -40.25 -24.80 29.84
CA PRO A 34 -40.17 -24.51 31.27
C PRO A 34 -41.52 -23.97 31.75
N LYS A 35 -41.89 -24.27 32.99
CA LYS A 35 -43.08 -23.72 33.64
C LYS A 35 -42.67 -22.92 34.87
N ILE A 36 -43.39 -21.83 35.13
CA ILE A 36 -43.15 -20.98 36.30
C ILE A 36 -43.40 -21.81 37.57
N GLY A 37 -42.45 -21.74 38.51
CA GLY A 37 -42.51 -22.47 39.77
C GLY A 37 -41.94 -23.88 39.74
N GLU A 38 -41.58 -24.42 38.58
CA GLU A 38 -40.94 -25.74 38.47
C GLU A 38 -39.40 -25.60 38.52
N PRO A 39 -38.69 -26.66 38.94
CA PRO A 39 -37.24 -26.69 38.87
C PRO A 39 -36.79 -26.74 37.41
N TYR A 40 -35.82 -25.90 37.06
CA TYR A 40 -35.19 -25.85 35.75
C TYR A 40 -33.68 -25.79 35.89
N ALA A 41 -32.99 -26.52 35.02
CA ALA A 41 -31.53 -26.61 35.00
C ALA A 41 -31.04 -26.40 33.56
N GLY A 42 -30.00 -25.59 33.42
CA GLY A 42 -29.52 -25.20 32.10
C GLY A 42 -28.17 -24.50 32.15
N GLU A 43 -27.69 -24.09 30.99
CA GLU A 43 -26.49 -23.28 30.85
C GLU A 43 -26.81 -21.79 31.04
N GLU A 44 -25.90 -21.07 31.67
CA GLU A 44 -26.01 -19.63 31.86
C GLU A 44 -25.98 -18.88 30.53
N PHE A 45 -26.96 -18.00 30.33
CA PHE A 45 -27.09 -17.23 29.09
C PHE A 45 -25.95 -16.21 28.99
N HIS A 46 -25.03 -16.42 28.06
CA HIS A 46 -23.97 -15.46 27.76
C HIS A 46 -24.31 -14.66 26.52
N SER A 47 -24.65 -13.38 26.69
CA SER A 47 -24.80 -12.48 25.55
C SER A 47 -23.42 -12.14 25.00
N VAL A 48 -23.19 -12.44 23.71
CA VAL A 48 -22.02 -11.92 23.01
C VAL A 48 -22.20 -10.41 22.87
N ALA A 49 -21.32 -9.66 23.51
CA ALA A 49 -21.41 -8.21 23.52
C ALA A 49 -21.16 -7.64 22.11
N ILE A 50 -22.01 -6.71 21.68
CA ILE A 50 -22.13 -6.20 20.30
C ILE A 50 -20.79 -5.67 19.75
N TRP A 51 -19.93 -5.10 20.60
CA TRP A 51 -18.60 -4.61 20.23
C TRP A 51 -17.70 -5.67 19.59
N LYS A 52 -17.87 -6.96 19.94
CA LYS A 52 -17.11 -8.06 19.31
C LYS A 52 -17.42 -8.18 17.82
N TYR A 53 -18.67 -7.95 17.42
CA TYR A 53 -19.05 -7.94 16.01
C TYR A 53 -18.52 -6.70 15.27
N LEU A 54 -18.56 -5.54 15.92
CA LEU A 54 -17.97 -4.31 15.37
C LEU A 54 -16.47 -4.46 15.11
N LEU A 55 -15.75 -5.13 16.02
CA LEU A 55 -14.32 -5.40 15.86
C LEU A 55 -14.04 -6.29 14.65
N VAL A 56 -14.83 -7.35 14.44
CA VAL A 56 -14.69 -8.22 13.26
C VAL A 56 -14.92 -7.44 11.96
N ILE A 57 -15.94 -6.60 11.90
CA ILE A 57 -16.24 -5.75 10.74
C ILE A 57 -15.09 -4.77 10.48
N ALA A 58 -14.56 -4.12 11.51
CA ALA A 58 -13.44 -3.20 11.40
C ALA A 58 -12.18 -3.90 10.85
N CYS A 59 -11.84 -5.08 11.39
CA CYS A 59 -10.72 -5.88 10.89
C CYS A 59 -10.91 -6.25 9.40
N MET A 60 -12.12 -6.66 9.02
CA MET A 60 -12.43 -7.04 7.63
C MET A 60 -12.33 -5.83 6.68
N ALA A 61 -12.77 -4.65 7.11
CA ALA A 61 -12.64 -3.41 6.34
C ALA A 61 -11.17 -3.02 6.12
N VAL A 62 -10.33 -3.10 7.16
CA VAL A 62 -8.88 -2.83 7.04
C VAL A 62 -8.22 -3.81 6.08
N LEU A 63 -8.59 -5.09 6.13
CA LEU A 63 -8.04 -6.13 5.27
C LEU A 63 -8.41 -5.88 3.80
N LEU A 64 -9.68 -5.57 3.51
CA LEU A 64 -10.14 -5.22 2.17
C LEU A 64 -9.47 -3.96 1.63
N PHE A 65 -9.28 -2.94 2.47
CA PHE A 65 -8.57 -1.72 2.10
C PHE A 65 -7.11 -2.00 1.73
N SER A 66 -6.44 -2.85 2.52
CA SER A 66 -5.05 -3.24 2.30
C SER A 66 -4.87 -4.01 0.99
N ILE A 67 -5.76 -4.97 0.70
CA ILE A 67 -5.76 -5.72 -0.57
C ILE A 67 -5.97 -4.77 -1.75
N LYS A 68 -6.94 -3.86 -1.67
CA LYS A 68 -7.22 -2.89 -2.74
C LYS A 68 -6.00 -2.01 -3.01
N LYS A 69 -5.34 -1.51 -1.97
CA LYS A 69 -4.13 -0.70 -2.10
C LYS A 69 -3.01 -1.49 -2.81
N LEU A 70 -2.74 -2.71 -2.36
CA LEU A 70 -1.71 -3.58 -2.96
C LEU A 70 -2.01 -3.93 -4.43
N TYR A 71 -3.29 -4.10 -4.79
CA TYR A 71 -3.69 -4.32 -6.18
C TYR A 71 -3.47 -3.07 -7.05
N LEU A 72 -3.85 -1.89 -6.55
CA LEU A 72 -3.66 -0.63 -7.27
C LEU A 72 -2.17 -0.30 -7.46
N ASP A 73 -1.36 -0.53 -6.43
CA ASP A 73 0.08 -0.28 -6.45
C ASP A 73 0.79 -1.13 -7.53
N ASN A 74 0.30 -2.33 -7.81
CA ASN A 74 0.87 -3.24 -8.80
C ASN A 74 0.30 -3.09 -10.22
N LYS A 75 -0.89 -2.51 -10.38
CA LYS A 75 -1.59 -2.45 -11.67
C LYS A 75 -1.05 -1.35 -12.59
N ASN A 76 -0.63 -0.23 -12.02
CA ASN A 76 -0.30 0.99 -12.76
C ASN A 76 1.21 1.18 -12.92
N ASN A 77 1.95 0.09 -13.10
CA ASN A 77 3.39 0.17 -13.31
C ASN A 77 3.70 0.70 -14.71
N TYR A 78 4.72 1.54 -14.80
CA TYR A 78 5.24 2.10 -16.04
C TYR A 78 6.76 1.98 -16.08
N SER A 79 7.32 2.06 -17.28
CA SER A 79 8.76 1.97 -17.50
C SER A 79 9.32 3.35 -17.78
N VAL A 80 10.43 3.68 -17.14
CA VAL A 80 11.23 4.88 -17.41
C VAL A 80 12.60 4.45 -17.86
N ILE A 81 13.06 4.96 -19.00
CA ILE A 81 14.42 4.80 -19.47
C ILE A 81 15.05 6.18 -19.44
N VAL A 82 16.13 6.32 -18.68
CA VAL A 82 16.92 7.55 -18.64
C VAL A 82 18.25 7.30 -19.34
N ASP A 83 18.60 8.20 -20.25
CA ASP A 83 19.86 8.19 -20.96
C ASP A 83 20.67 9.46 -20.67
N MET A 84 21.80 9.24 -20.03
CA MET A 84 22.77 10.24 -19.56
C MET A 84 24.20 9.83 -19.95
N ASN A 85 24.37 9.19 -21.13
CA ASN A 85 25.57 8.41 -21.47
C ASN A 85 25.83 7.22 -20.50
N SER A 86 24.83 6.92 -19.69
CA SER A 86 24.77 5.86 -18.70
C SER A 86 23.32 5.40 -18.60
N SER A 87 22.87 4.67 -19.62
CA SER A 87 21.45 4.36 -19.80
C SER A 87 20.96 3.38 -18.74
N ILE A 88 19.88 3.75 -18.04
CA ILE A 88 19.26 2.97 -16.97
C ILE A 88 17.77 2.85 -17.26
N LYS A 89 17.23 1.65 -17.09
CA LYS A 89 15.80 1.36 -17.15
C LYS A 89 15.28 1.11 -15.74
N MET A 90 14.15 1.73 -15.44
CA MET A 90 13.46 1.64 -14.16
C MET A 90 12.00 1.22 -14.38
N GLU A 91 11.54 0.24 -13.62
CA GLU A 91 10.12 -0.02 -13.45
C GLU A 91 9.62 0.83 -12.30
N VAL A 92 8.61 1.65 -12.53
CA VAL A 92 8.07 2.61 -11.57
C VAL A 92 6.62 2.25 -11.30
N THR A 93 6.23 2.29 -10.03
CA THR A 93 4.84 2.05 -9.58
C THR A 93 3.94 3.24 -9.92
N GLY A 94 2.62 3.04 -9.84
CA GLY A 94 1.65 4.13 -10.03
C GLY A 94 1.71 5.26 -8.99
N MET A 95 2.54 5.13 -7.95
CA MET A 95 2.85 6.15 -6.93
C MET A 95 4.24 6.80 -7.15
N ASP A 96 4.80 6.70 -8.35
CA ASP A 96 6.11 7.26 -8.74
C ASP A 96 7.29 6.70 -7.93
N LYS A 97 7.16 5.51 -7.33
CA LYS A 97 8.27 4.83 -6.65
C LYS A 97 8.95 3.80 -7.55
N ILE A 98 10.28 3.75 -7.50
CA ILE A 98 11.08 2.76 -8.23
C ILE A 98 10.86 1.36 -7.65
N LYS A 99 10.37 0.44 -8.46
CA LYS A 99 10.17 -0.97 -8.12
C LYS A 99 11.37 -1.84 -8.49
N LYS A 100 11.99 -1.55 -9.65
CA LYS A 100 13.11 -2.34 -10.17
C LYS A 100 14.02 -1.47 -11.01
N VAL A 101 15.33 -1.74 -10.97
CA VAL A 101 16.33 -1.06 -11.79
C VAL A 101 17.19 -2.03 -12.60
N GLU A 102 17.39 -1.70 -13.86
CA GLU A 102 18.20 -2.44 -14.82
C GLU A 102 19.18 -1.46 -15.49
N GLY A 103 20.48 -1.77 -15.41
CA GLY A 103 21.49 -1.03 -16.17
C GLY A 103 21.46 -1.48 -17.62
N VAL A 104 21.22 -0.56 -18.55
CA VAL A 104 21.14 -0.86 -19.99
C VAL A 104 22.50 -0.68 -20.66
N SER A 105 23.29 0.29 -20.20
CA SER A 105 24.68 0.47 -20.64
C SER A 105 25.70 0.06 -19.57
N SER A 106 26.97 -0.02 -19.95
CA SER A 106 28.08 -0.31 -19.01
C SER A 106 28.19 0.73 -17.89
N GLY A 107 27.93 2.01 -18.19
CA GLY A 107 27.82 3.08 -17.19
C GLY A 107 26.59 2.91 -16.30
N GLY A 108 25.43 2.61 -16.89
CA GLY A 108 24.20 2.37 -16.14
C GLY A 108 24.29 1.18 -15.17
N TYR A 109 25.00 0.11 -15.56
CA TYR A 109 25.24 -1.04 -14.69
C TYR A 109 26.10 -0.68 -13.47
N LYS A 110 27.14 0.14 -13.65
CA LYS A 110 27.98 0.63 -12.55
C LYS A 110 27.18 1.54 -11.60
N ILE A 111 26.39 2.47 -12.13
CA ILE A 111 25.53 3.34 -11.32
C ILE A 111 24.54 2.51 -10.49
N LYS A 112 23.89 1.51 -11.11
CA LYS A 112 23.00 0.59 -10.40
C LYS A 112 23.69 -0.11 -9.22
N GLN A 113 24.95 -0.53 -9.37
CA GLN A 113 25.68 -1.20 -8.30
C GLN A 113 26.07 -0.26 -7.16
N LEU A 114 26.30 1.02 -7.47
CA LEU A 114 26.72 2.04 -6.51
C LEU A 114 25.55 2.66 -5.75
N LEU A 115 24.36 2.72 -6.36
CA LEU A 115 23.19 3.38 -5.81
C LEU A 115 22.07 2.40 -5.46
N SER A 116 21.55 2.51 -4.24
CA SER A 116 20.29 1.86 -3.85
C SER A 116 19.11 2.72 -4.29
N LEU A 117 18.57 2.44 -5.48
CA LEU A 117 17.52 3.25 -6.11
C LEU A 117 16.09 2.74 -5.86
N GLU A 118 15.92 1.49 -5.42
CA GLU A 118 14.61 0.87 -5.16
C GLU A 118 13.87 1.55 -3.99
N ASP A 119 12.54 1.59 -4.06
CA ASP A 119 11.58 2.26 -3.16
C ASP A 119 11.74 3.80 -3.02
N LYS A 120 12.66 4.42 -3.77
CA LYS A 120 12.78 5.88 -3.84
C LYS A 120 11.75 6.48 -4.80
N PRO A 121 11.30 7.73 -4.57
CA PRO A 121 10.57 8.50 -5.58
C PRO A 121 11.40 8.69 -6.85
N LEU A 122 10.75 8.67 -8.02
CA LEU A 122 11.39 8.76 -9.33
C LEU A 122 12.24 10.02 -9.47
N ASP A 123 11.71 11.18 -9.06
CA ASP A 123 12.41 12.47 -9.14
C ASP A 123 13.72 12.47 -8.32
N VAL A 124 13.66 11.94 -7.10
CA VAL A 124 14.83 11.78 -6.22
C VAL A 124 15.83 10.79 -6.82
N ALA A 125 15.35 9.66 -7.37
CA ALA A 125 16.20 8.67 -8.00
C ALA A 125 16.95 9.23 -9.21
N LEU A 126 16.27 10.00 -10.06
CA LEU A 126 16.87 10.67 -11.22
C LEU A 126 17.95 11.67 -10.81
N THR A 127 17.73 12.42 -9.72
CA THR A 127 18.73 13.33 -9.15
C THR A 127 19.98 12.59 -8.71
N LEU A 128 19.84 11.47 -7.98
CA LEU A 128 20.96 10.64 -7.55
C LEU A 128 21.72 10.02 -8.74
N ILE A 129 21.01 9.59 -9.77
CA ILE A 129 21.62 9.06 -11.00
C ILE A 129 22.44 10.16 -11.69
N LEU A 130 21.92 11.38 -11.77
CA LEU A 130 22.63 12.50 -12.38
C LEU A 130 23.92 12.84 -11.60
N ASP A 131 23.84 12.92 -10.27
CA ASP A 131 25.01 13.18 -9.43
C ASP A 131 26.11 12.16 -9.63
N GLU A 132 25.76 10.87 -9.62
CA GLU A 132 26.74 9.81 -9.82
C GLU A 132 27.26 9.80 -11.26
N SER A 133 26.44 10.13 -12.26
CA SER A 133 26.85 10.25 -13.66
C SER A 133 27.87 11.38 -13.88
N ILE A 134 27.70 12.51 -13.17
CA ILE A 134 28.66 13.62 -13.17
C ILE A 134 29.95 13.20 -12.47
N LYS A 135 29.85 12.57 -11.30
CA LYS A 135 31.00 12.13 -10.49
C LYS A 135 31.87 11.10 -11.21
N GLN A 136 31.24 10.14 -11.90
CA GLN A 136 31.90 9.12 -12.70
C GLN A 136 32.36 9.63 -14.07
N LYS A 137 32.14 10.93 -14.38
CA LYS A 137 32.51 11.56 -15.64
C LYS A 137 31.87 10.89 -16.87
N TYR A 138 30.66 10.33 -16.73
CA TYR A 138 29.87 9.89 -17.88
C TYR A 138 29.30 11.09 -18.64
N LEU A 139 29.02 12.17 -17.90
CA LEU A 139 28.65 13.47 -18.44
C LEU A 139 29.83 14.45 -18.29
N THR A 140 30.78 14.43 -19.22
CA THR A 140 31.89 15.40 -19.25
C THR A 140 31.60 16.57 -20.17
N LYS A 141 32.10 17.76 -19.81
CA LYS A 141 31.97 19.02 -20.56
C LYS A 141 32.53 19.03 -22.00
N ALA A 142 33.06 17.91 -22.50
CA ALA A 142 33.91 17.85 -23.70
C ALA A 142 33.19 17.45 -25.00
N HIS A 143 31.85 17.38 -25.06
CA HIS A 143 31.09 17.05 -26.29
C HIS A 143 30.06 18.15 -26.60
N ALA A 144 30.56 19.36 -26.81
CA ALA A 144 29.77 20.59 -26.81
C ALA A 144 29.49 21.18 -28.20
N ASP A 145 29.14 20.36 -29.18
CA ASP A 145 28.48 20.86 -30.39
C ASP A 145 26.95 20.71 -30.33
N ASP A 146 26.44 19.84 -29.42
CA ASP A 146 25.01 19.48 -29.34
C ASP A 146 24.36 19.66 -27.95
N GLY A 147 25.12 20.12 -26.95
CA GLY A 147 24.66 20.35 -25.57
C GLY A 147 24.46 19.07 -24.75
N PHE A 148 24.58 19.17 -23.42
CA PHE A 148 24.42 18.04 -22.49
C PHE A 148 22.94 17.64 -22.39
N LYS A 149 22.50 16.75 -23.29
CA LYS A 149 21.11 16.29 -23.37
C LYS A 149 20.90 15.06 -22.48
N ILE A 150 19.97 15.17 -21.53
CA ILE A 150 19.43 14.06 -20.74
C ILE A 150 18.12 13.65 -21.40
N SER A 151 18.01 12.40 -21.85
CA SER A 151 16.78 11.89 -22.46
C SER A 151 16.04 10.99 -21.50
N ILE A 152 14.77 11.29 -21.24
CA ILE A 152 13.88 10.49 -20.39
C ILE A 152 12.73 9.99 -21.26
N PHE A 153 12.63 8.66 -21.39
CA PHE A 153 11.57 7.98 -22.10
C PHE A 153 10.66 7.28 -21.09
N ILE A 154 9.39 7.63 -21.11
CA ILE A 154 8.36 7.06 -20.25
C ILE A 154 7.40 6.27 -21.14
N SER A 155 7.21 4.99 -20.82
CA SER A 155 6.34 4.07 -21.55
C SER A 155 5.39 3.35 -20.61
N GLY A 156 4.15 3.12 -21.06
CA GLY A 156 3.17 2.33 -20.33
C GLY A 156 2.50 3.07 -19.18
N ASN A 157 2.71 4.40 -19.05
CA ASN A 157 1.96 5.22 -18.11
C ASN A 157 0.49 5.28 -18.56
N LYS A 158 -0.36 4.51 -17.87
CA LYS A 158 -1.83 4.51 -18.07
C LYS A 158 -2.55 5.52 -17.18
N ASN A 159 -1.83 6.22 -16.32
CA ASN A 159 -2.37 7.23 -15.42
C ASN A 159 -2.56 8.55 -16.18
N LYS A 160 -3.69 9.22 -15.95
CA LYS A 160 -3.99 10.53 -16.55
C LYS A 160 -3.21 11.68 -15.89
N SER A 161 -2.67 11.45 -14.70
CA SER A 161 -1.89 12.45 -13.98
C SER A 161 -0.48 12.57 -14.58
N PRO A 162 0.04 13.78 -14.80
CA PRO A 162 1.41 13.97 -15.26
C PRO A 162 2.39 13.48 -14.19
N ILE A 163 3.44 12.79 -14.62
CA ILE A 163 4.53 12.37 -13.74
C ILE A 163 5.25 13.63 -13.28
N ASN A 164 5.45 13.76 -11.96
CA ASN A 164 6.14 14.91 -11.40
C ASN A 164 7.67 14.71 -11.51
N LEU A 165 8.30 15.54 -12.35
CA LEU A 165 9.77 15.61 -12.54
C LEU A 165 10.29 17.04 -12.31
N THR A 166 9.51 17.89 -11.64
CA THR A 166 9.80 19.34 -11.58
C THR A 166 11.09 19.64 -10.84
N GLU A 167 11.36 18.94 -9.74
CA GLU A 167 12.57 19.14 -8.94
C GLU A 167 13.82 18.67 -9.69
N PHE A 168 13.75 17.49 -10.31
CA PHE A 168 14.81 16.97 -11.16
C PHE A 168 15.12 17.90 -12.35
N ILE A 169 14.10 18.37 -13.08
CA ILE A 169 14.30 19.28 -14.22
C ILE A 169 14.97 20.58 -13.76
N LYS A 170 14.53 21.15 -12.64
CA LYS A 170 15.14 22.35 -12.05
C LYS A 170 16.60 22.10 -11.67
N TYR A 171 16.90 20.95 -11.07
CA TYR A 171 18.25 20.57 -10.69
C TYR A 171 19.17 20.37 -11.89
N ALA A 172 18.71 19.66 -12.94
CA ALA A 172 19.44 19.46 -14.18
C ALA A 172 19.75 20.80 -14.88
N ASN A 173 18.75 21.69 -14.98
CA ASN A 173 18.92 23.01 -15.57
C ASN A 173 19.94 23.88 -14.81
N THR A 174 19.94 23.81 -13.47
CA THR A 174 20.93 24.52 -12.63
C THR A 174 22.36 24.04 -12.91
N ASN A 175 22.51 22.76 -13.27
CA ASN A 175 23.79 22.16 -13.64
C ASN A 175 24.11 22.27 -15.15
N ASN A 176 23.34 23.06 -15.92
CA ASN A 176 23.48 23.28 -17.35
C ASN A 176 23.23 22.03 -18.23
N PHE A 177 22.36 21.14 -17.78
CA PHE A 177 21.88 20.00 -18.56
C PHE A 177 20.51 20.31 -19.17
N LYS A 178 20.30 19.99 -20.45
CA LYS A 178 19.01 20.08 -21.12
C LYS A 178 18.27 18.75 -20.95
N VAL A 179 17.05 18.78 -20.43
CA VAL A 179 16.23 17.57 -20.24
C VAL A 179 15.20 17.45 -21.36
N LEU A 180 15.15 16.30 -22.03
CA LEU A 180 14.15 15.96 -23.02
C LEU A 180 13.26 14.85 -22.45
N VAL A 181 11.96 15.13 -22.28
CA VAL A 181 11.01 14.15 -21.74
C VAL A 181 10.05 13.70 -22.84
N ASN A 182 10.06 12.41 -23.15
CA ASN A 182 9.10 11.76 -24.03
C ASN A 182 8.17 10.87 -23.19
N ASN A 183 6.90 11.25 -23.09
CA ASN A 183 5.89 10.49 -22.37
C ASN A 183 4.86 9.91 -23.34
N ASN A 184 4.97 8.61 -23.65
CA ASN A 184 4.08 7.90 -24.56
C ASN A 184 3.85 8.69 -25.88
N GLU A 185 4.92 9.03 -26.60
CA GLU A 185 4.89 9.70 -27.91
C GLU A 185 4.45 11.18 -27.89
N GLN A 186 4.10 11.75 -26.73
CA GLN A 186 4.00 13.19 -26.56
C GLN A 186 5.36 13.74 -26.14
N VAL A 187 6.15 14.19 -27.11
CA VAL A 187 7.39 14.92 -26.84
C VAL A 187 7.00 16.30 -26.31
N LYS A 188 7.33 16.59 -25.05
CA LYS A 188 7.35 17.96 -24.54
C LYS A 188 8.79 18.47 -24.61
N ILE A 189 8.99 19.49 -25.43
CA ILE A 189 10.26 20.21 -25.53
C ILE A 189 10.11 21.45 -24.66
N ASP A 190 10.78 21.47 -23.50
CA ASP A 190 11.01 22.67 -22.71
C ASP A 190 12.49 23.09 -22.84
#